data_AF-A0A9W6ZDN5-F1
#
_entry.id   AF-A0A9W6ZDN5-F1
#
_cell.length_a   1.000
_cell.length_b   1.000
_cell.length_c   1.000
_cell.angle_alpha   90.00
_cell.angle_beta   90.00
_cell.angle_gamma   90.00
#
_symmetry.space_group_name_H-M   'P 1'
#
loop_
_entity.id
_entity.type
_entity.pdbx_description
1 polymer ?
#
loop_
_entity_poly.entity_id
_entity_poly.type
_entity_poly.pdbx_seq_one_letter_code
_entity_poly.pdbx_strand_id
1 'polypeptide(L)'
;MDEIRENFTPRYAITFGESAILHSGGLQRGERRATGFSRTDLAAVQARFKSLGCSTKLYDLSANLPASLRNGNEASCLHLGNASSFFLEKFVSQQPPVLDESLSNSADRLLEEQKVIEYDRKFFNARQKKTMNKRARYNTTFDDAEPTPHNSDFSIPTCHPFPPLLRQFKQGLEQILGEKASDLKAEGNYYFEAKSGIGYHGDEERKIVICLSLGGPSTIRFHWRLPGSSEHTQTPISIPLSHGDVYIMSEKCTGYDWKKRSRVRVVHGAGSSKYIEPNNKKRKR
;
A
#
# COMPACT_ATOMS: atom_id res chain seq x y z
N MET A 1 15.08 35.49 -1.21
CA MET A 1 14.77 34.74 0.02
C MET A 1 14.55 33.31 -0.40
N ASP A 2 15.64 32.55 -0.43
CA ASP A 2 15.60 31.12 -0.73
C ASP A 2 15.07 30.41 0.52
N GLU A 3 13.77 30.12 0.52
CA GLU A 3 13.19 29.20 1.48
C GLU A 3 13.93 27.87 1.37
N ILE A 4 14.42 27.41 2.52
CA ILE A 4 14.97 26.08 2.75
C ILE A 4 14.05 25.08 2.04
N ARG A 5 14.47 24.57 0.88
CA ARG A 5 13.84 23.40 0.29
C ARG A 5 14.04 22.30 1.32
N GLU A 6 12.98 21.92 2.03
CA GLU A 6 12.99 20.69 2.83
C GLU A 6 13.63 19.62 1.96
N ASN A 7 14.71 19.00 2.46
CA ASN A 7 15.37 17.87 1.82
C ASN A 7 14.37 16.70 1.81
N PHE A 8 13.46 16.73 0.84
CA PHE A 8 12.44 15.70 0.68
C PHE A 8 13.06 14.51 -0.03
N THR A 9 13.10 13.38 0.65
CA THR A 9 13.46 12.10 0.04
C THR A 9 12.21 11.48 -0.58
N PRO A 10 12.19 11.23 -1.91
CA PRO A 10 11.04 10.60 -2.54
C PRO A 10 10.77 9.19 -2.01
N ARG A 11 9.51 8.77 -2.08
CA ARG A 11 9.05 7.47 -1.57
C ARG A 11 8.34 6.66 -2.64
N TYR A 12 8.60 5.36 -2.64
CA TYR A 12 7.86 4.37 -3.42
C TYR A 12 7.09 3.46 -2.46
N ALA A 13 5.80 3.28 -2.72
CA ALA A 13 4.96 2.32 -2.01
C ALA A 13 4.47 1.29 -3.01
N ILE A 14 4.91 0.05 -2.86
CA ILE A 14 4.51 -1.04 -3.75
C ILE A 14 3.52 -1.91 -2.99
N THR A 15 2.25 -1.82 -3.36
CA THR A 15 1.16 -2.53 -2.71
C THR A 15 0.78 -3.76 -3.51
N PHE A 16 1.03 -4.94 -2.95
CA PHE A 16 0.61 -6.22 -3.48
C PHE A 16 -0.79 -6.58 -3.01
N GLY A 17 -1.58 -7.16 -3.91
CA GLY A 17 -2.93 -7.65 -3.64
C GLY A 17 -3.38 -8.61 -4.73
N GLU A 18 -4.51 -9.30 -4.52
CA GLU A 18 -5.04 -10.22 -5.54
C GLU A 18 -5.54 -9.50 -6.80
N SER A 19 -5.76 -8.18 -6.68
CA SER A 19 -6.08 -7.32 -7.80
C SER A 19 -5.35 -5.99 -7.72
N ALA A 20 -5.11 -5.38 -8.88
CA ALA A 20 -4.52 -4.06 -9.01
C ALA A 20 -5.38 -3.19 -9.94
N ILE A 21 -5.61 -1.94 -9.53
CA ILE A 21 -6.29 -0.90 -10.31
C ILE A 21 -5.53 0.42 -10.14
N LEU A 22 -5.11 1.02 -11.24
CA LEU A 22 -4.34 2.27 -11.19
C LEU A 22 -5.16 3.49 -10.73
N HIS A 23 -6.46 3.52 -11.02
CA HIS A 23 -7.39 4.56 -10.59
C HIS A 23 -8.82 4.03 -10.61
N SER A 24 -9.71 4.57 -9.76
CA SER A 24 -11.10 4.14 -9.74
C SER A 24 -11.76 4.26 -11.13
N GLY A 25 -12.28 3.14 -11.63
CA GLY A 25 -12.87 3.03 -12.97
C GLY A 25 -11.89 2.68 -14.10
N GLY A 26 -10.61 2.50 -13.80
CA GLY A 26 -9.61 1.99 -14.74
C GLY A 26 -9.67 0.47 -14.91
N LEU A 27 -8.84 -0.05 -15.82
CA LEU A 27 -8.72 -1.49 -16.06
C LEU A 27 -8.22 -2.22 -14.80
N GLN A 28 -9.01 -3.18 -14.33
CA GLN A 28 -8.65 -4.06 -13.23
C GLN A 28 -7.88 -5.28 -13.74
N ARG A 29 -6.81 -5.63 -13.02
CA ARG A 29 -6.09 -6.89 -13.20
C ARG A 29 -6.31 -7.78 -11.99
N GLY A 30 -6.49 -9.08 -12.21
CA GLY A 30 -6.82 -10.05 -11.17
C GLY A 30 -8.26 -9.92 -10.67
N GLU A 31 -8.66 -10.87 -9.83
CA GLU A 31 -10.00 -10.98 -9.30
C GLU A 31 -9.99 -10.96 -7.77
N ARG A 32 -10.98 -10.30 -7.18
CA ARG A 32 -11.10 -10.21 -5.73
C ARG A 32 -11.34 -11.60 -5.14
N ARG A 33 -10.55 -11.95 -4.13
CA ARG A 33 -10.67 -13.25 -3.45
C ARG A 33 -11.90 -13.28 -2.53
N ALA A 34 -12.33 -14.49 -2.19
CA ALA A 34 -13.41 -14.69 -1.22
C ALA A 34 -13.02 -14.16 0.17
N THR A 35 -11.75 -14.34 0.56
CA THR A 35 -11.23 -13.97 1.89
C THR A 35 -9.84 -13.35 1.82
N GLY A 36 -9.56 -12.42 2.73
CA GLY A 36 -8.23 -11.85 2.97
C GLY A 36 -7.52 -12.46 4.19
N PHE A 37 -6.51 -11.76 4.70
CA PHE A 37 -5.86 -12.13 5.97
C PHE A 37 -6.78 -11.87 7.17
N SER A 38 -6.88 -12.83 8.08
CA SER A 38 -7.53 -12.66 9.38
C SER A 38 -6.56 -12.09 10.42
N ARG A 39 -7.08 -11.64 11.56
CA ARG A 39 -6.24 -11.28 12.72
C ARG A 39 -5.36 -12.44 13.17
N THR A 40 -5.89 -13.66 13.15
CA THR A 40 -5.16 -14.88 13.50
C THR A 40 -4.01 -15.14 12.54
N ASP A 41 -4.23 -14.95 11.23
CA ASP A 41 -3.16 -15.10 10.23
C ASP A 41 -2.03 -14.09 10.51
N LEU A 42 -2.38 -12.83 10.76
CA LEU A 42 -1.39 -11.81 11.06
C LEU A 42 -0.61 -12.09 12.35
N ALA A 43 -1.27 -12.65 13.38
CA ALA A 43 -0.59 -13.05 14.61
C ALA A 43 0.39 -14.21 14.36
N ALA A 44 0.02 -15.18 13.52
CA ALA A 44 0.91 -16.28 13.13
C ALA A 44 2.11 -15.78 12.33
N VAL A 45 1.89 -14.88 11.36
CA VAL A 45 2.96 -14.22 10.60
C VAL A 45 3.87 -13.43 11.54
N GLN A 46 3.30 -12.66 12.47
CA GLN A 46 4.09 -11.91 13.46
C GLN A 46 4.99 -12.84 14.28
N ALA A 47 4.47 -13.97 14.77
CA ALA A 47 5.24 -14.92 15.56
C ALA A 47 6.43 -15.48 14.76
N ARG A 48 6.21 -15.84 13.49
CA ARG A 48 7.27 -16.31 12.58
C ARG A 48 8.34 -15.24 12.34
N PHE A 49 7.96 -13.98 12.11
CA PHE A 49 8.93 -12.91 11.92
C PHE A 49 9.71 -12.58 13.20
N LYS A 50 9.06 -12.63 14.37
CA LYS A 50 9.72 -12.48 15.67
C LYS A 50 10.77 -13.57 15.90
N SER A 51 10.47 -14.83 15.57
CA SER A 51 11.44 -15.92 15.74
C SER A 51 12.66 -15.80 14.83
N LEU A 52 12.57 -15.00 13.76
CA LEU A 52 13.67 -14.71 12.84
C LEU A 52 14.43 -13.42 13.19
N GLY A 53 14.08 -12.77 14.30
CA GLY A 53 14.71 -11.53 14.76
C GLY A 53 14.20 -10.25 14.07
N CYS A 54 13.08 -10.31 13.33
CA CYS A 54 12.49 -9.12 12.71
C CYS A 54 11.78 -8.25 13.77
N SER A 55 11.94 -6.93 13.66
CA SER A 55 11.14 -5.98 14.44
C SER A 55 9.70 -6.02 13.94
N THR A 56 8.74 -6.29 14.84
CA THR A 56 7.33 -6.43 14.46
C THR A 56 6.39 -5.74 15.42
N LYS A 57 5.28 -5.20 14.89
CA LYS A 57 4.18 -4.67 15.70
C LYS A 57 2.84 -4.96 15.04
N LEU A 58 1.97 -5.64 15.77
CA LEU A 58 0.58 -5.88 15.36
C LEU A 58 -0.29 -4.80 15.98
N TYR A 59 -0.83 -3.91 15.14
CA TYR A 59 -1.74 -2.86 15.55
C TYR A 59 -3.17 -3.41 15.54
N ASP A 60 -3.84 -3.39 16.69
CA ASP A 60 -5.26 -3.72 16.82
C ASP A 60 -6.09 -2.46 16.55
N LEU A 61 -6.70 -2.37 15.36
CA LEU A 61 -7.48 -1.21 14.96
C LEU A 61 -8.85 -1.19 15.65
N SER A 62 -9.39 -2.35 15.98
CA SER A 62 -10.68 -2.50 16.63
C SER A 62 -10.66 -2.06 18.09
N ALA A 63 -9.47 -1.93 18.70
CA ALA A 63 -9.31 -1.35 20.03
C ALA A 63 -9.93 0.06 20.14
N ASN A 64 -9.90 0.84 19.05
CA ASN A 64 -10.46 2.20 19.01
C ASN A 64 -11.96 2.24 18.67
N LEU A 65 -12.60 1.08 18.40
CA LEU A 65 -14.06 0.99 18.29
C LEU A 65 -14.70 0.81 19.68
N PRO A 66 -15.91 1.35 19.89
CA PRO A 66 -16.77 0.96 21.01
C PRO A 66 -16.94 -0.56 21.06
N ALA A 67 -16.91 -1.14 22.27
CA ALA A 67 -16.94 -2.60 22.45
C ALA A 67 -18.14 -3.26 21.73
N SER A 68 -19.31 -2.62 21.73
CA SER A 68 -20.52 -3.07 21.05
C SER A 68 -20.40 -3.17 19.52
N LEU A 69 -19.42 -2.48 18.92
CA LEU A 69 -19.19 -2.46 17.48
C LEU A 69 -17.99 -3.32 17.05
N ARG A 70 -17.25 -3.93 17.98
CA ARG A 70 -16.04 -4.70 17.64
C ARG A 70 -16.37 -6.03 16.98
N ASN A 71 -17.43 -6.71 17.44
CA ASN A 71 -17.84 -7.98 16.86
C ASN A 71 -18.18 -7.82 15.36
N GLY A 72 -17.56 -8.63 14.51
CA GLY A 72 -17.67 -8.52 13.04
C GLY A 72 -16.92 -7.33 12.41
N ASN A 73 -16.19 -6.53 13.19
CA ASN A 73 -15.35 -5.43 12.71
C ASN A 73 -13.91 -5.55 13.23
N GLU A 74 -13.42 -6.78 13.37
CA GLU A 74 -12.04 -7.05 13.77
C GLU A 74 -11.09 -6.66 12.65
N ALA A 75 -10.22 -5.69 12.92
CA ALA A 75 -9.26 -5.15 11.99
C ALA A 75 -7.91 -5.05 12.69
N SER A 76 -6.88 -5.52 12.01
CA SER A 76 -5.49 -5.39 12.44
C SER A 76 -4.58 -5.09 11.26
N CYS A 77 -3.47 -4.42 11.54
CA CYS A 77 -2.39 -4.19 10.59
C CYS A 77 -1.08 -4.64 11.23
N LEU A 78 -0.39 -5.57 10.57
CA LEU A 78 0.94 -6.00 10.97
C LEU A 78 1.97 -5.09 10.30
N HIS A 79 2.87 -4.54 11.09
CA HIS A 79 4.05 -3.79 10.63
C HIS A 79 5.30 -4.61 10.92
N LEU A 80 6.16 -4.73 9.92
CA LEU A 80 7.42 -5.45 9.94
C LEU A 80 8.54 -4.46 9.56
N GLY A 81 9.41 -4.14 10.51
CA GLY A 81 10.48 -3.17 10.35
C GLY A 81 11.64 -3.73 9.55
N ASN A 82 12.08 -2.99 8.52
CA ASN A 82 13.11 -3.38 7.56
C ASN A 82 12.96 -4.84 7.07
N ALA A 83 11.73 -5.26 6.79
CA ALA A 83 11.41 -6.65 6.48
C ALA A 83 11.76 -7.05 5.05
N SER A 84 12.13 -6.10 4.18
CA SER A 84 12.45 -6.37 2.78
C SER A 84 13.50 -7.47 2.58
N SER A 85 14.54 -7.50 3.42
CA SER A 85 15.60 -8.52 3.38
C SER A 85 15.09 -9.92 3.68
N PHE A 86 14.08 -10.06 4.55
CA PHE A 86 13.49 -11.36 4.82
C PHE A 86 12.84 -11.91 3.54
N PHE A 87 12.01 -11.11 2.87
CA PHE A 87 11.32 -11.54 1.66
C PHE A 87 12.26 -11.72 0.46
N LEU A 88 13.32 -10.93 0.34
CA LEU A 88 14.22 -10.99 -0.82
C LEU A 88 15.34 -12.05 -0.67
N GLU A 89 15.93 -12.19 0.51
CA GLU A 89 17.17 -12.97 0.71
C GLU A 89 16.95 -14.30 1.46
N LYS A 90 16.07 -14.33 2.48
CA LYS A 90 16.02 -15.48 3.40
C LYS A 90 15.16 -16.64 2.94
N PHE A 91 14.22 -16.43 2.03
CA PHE A 91 13.23 -17.46 1.67
C PHE A 91 13.35 -17.96 0.24
N VAL A 92 14.00 -17.21 -0.64
CA VAL A 92 14.18 -17.61 -2.03
C VAL A 92 15.41 -18.52 -2.14
N SER A 93 15.24 -19.67 -2.80
CA SER A 93 16.28 -20.68 -3.02
C SER A 93 17.41 -20.23 -3.97
N GLN A 94 17.23 -19.10 -4.64
CA GLN A 94 18.19 -18.50 -5.57
C GLN A 94 18.66 -17.17 -5.01
N GLN A 95 19.98 -16.93 -5.05
CA GLN A 95 20.51 -15.63 -4.66
C GLN A 95 19.95 -14.54 -5.56
N PRO A 96 19.57 -13.38 -4.99
CA PRO A 96 18.99 -12.30 -5.77
C PRO A 96 20.01 -11.74 -6.76
N PRO A 97 19.63 -11.48 -8.03
CA PRO A 97 20.54 -10.91 -9.02
C PRO A 97 21.12 -9.60 -8.50
N VAL A 98 22.45 -9.52 -8.42
CA VAL A 98 23.14 -8.34 -7.91
C VAL A 98 23.14 -7.29 -9.03
N LEU A 99 22.27 -6.29 -8.92
CA LEU A 99 22.19 -5.18 -9.88
C LEU A 99 23.33 -4.16 -9.67
N ASP A 100 23.82 -4.05 -8.43
CA ASP A 100 24.96 -3.23 -8.03
C ASP A 100 25.63 -3.87 -6.80
N GLU A 101 26.89 -4.30 -6.93
CA GLU A 101 27.65 -4.94 -5.86
C GLU A 101 27.96 -3.99 -4.68
N SER A 102 27.81 -2.68 -4.88
CA SER A 102 28.03 -1.67 -3.83
C SER A 102 26.84 -1.53 -2.86
N LEU A 103 25.66 -2.03 -3.24
CA LEU A 103 24.44 -1.96 -2.42
C LEU A 103 24.26 -3.26 -1.63
N SER A 104 24.68 -3.25 -0.36
CA SER A 104 24.58 -4.42 0.52
C SER A 104 23.17 -4.65 1.10
N ASN A 105 22.27 -3.65 1.03
CA ASN A 105 20.95 -3.72 1.63
C ASN A 105 19.85 -4.00 0.59
N SER A 106 19.06 -5.04 0.83
CA SER A 106 17.86 -5.41 0.04
C SER A 106 16.94 -4.22 -0.29
N ALA A 107 16.69 -3.34 0.68
CA ALA A 107 15.77 -2.22 0.49
C ALA A 107 16.32 -1.16 -0.49
N ASP A 108 17.63 -0.92 -0.46
CA ASP A 108 18.30 0.01 -1.38
C ASP A 108 18.31 -0.56 -2.81
N ARG A 109 18.58 -1.86 -2.96
CA ARG A 109 18.51 -2.55 -4.26
C ARG A 109 17.13 -2.49 -4.88
N LEU A 110 16.08 -2.74 -4.08
CA LEU A 110 14.69 -2.59 -4.52
C LEU A 110 14.36 -1.14 -4.86
N LEU A 111 14.90 -0.16 -4.13
CA LEU A 111 14.70 1.26 -4.42
C LEU A 111 15.32 1.67 -5.77
N GLU A 112 16.56 1.25 -6.05
CA GLU A 112 17.21 1.53 -7.35
C GLU A 112 16.47 0.88 -8.51
N GLU A 113 15.97 -0.35 -8.34
CA GLU A 113 15.11 -0.99 -9.34
C GLU A 113 13.83 -0.18 -9.59
N GLN A 114 13.22 0.39 -8.55
CA GLN A 114 12.01 1.21 -8.73
C GLN A 114 12.28 2.59 -9.38
N LYS A 115 13.48 3.16 -9.21
CA LYS A 115 13.82 4.49 -9.77
C LYS A 115 13.89 4.51 -11.29
N VAL A 116 14.20 3.38 -11.93
CA VAL A 116 14.31 3.29 -13.39
C VAL A 116 12.98 2.99 -14.09
N ILE A 117 11.92 2.68 -13.32
CA ILE A 117 10.60 2.35 -13.86
C ILE A 117 9.83 3.63 -14.18
N GLU A 118 9.19 3.69 -15.34
CA GLU A 118 8.33 4.81 -15.70
C GLU A 118 6.95 4.68 -15.01
N TYR A 119 6.58 5.71 -14.25
CA TYR A 119 5.28 5.82 -13.59
C TYR A 119 4.38 6.81 -14.35
N ASP A 120 3.12 6.45 -14.57
CA ASP A 120 2.17 7.30 -15.28
C ASP A 120 1.94 8.61 -14.55
N ARG A 121 2.15 9.73 -15.24
CA ARG A 121 1.94 11.10 -14.70
C ARG A 121 0.56 11.68 -15.05
N LYS A 122 -0.22 10.96 -15.84
CA LYS A 122 -1.58 11.33 -16.27
C LYS A 122 -2.55 10.18 -16.00
N PHE A 123 -3.84 10.48 -16.01
CA PHE A 123 -4.92 9.49 -15.93
C PHE A 123 -6.15 10.00 -16.69
N PHE A 124 -6.97 9.08 -17.18
CA PHE A 124 -8.27 9.43 -17.74
C PHE A 124 -9.31 9.62 -16.63
N ASN A 125 -9.93 10.80 -16.57
CA ASN A 125 -11.02 11.06 -15.64
C ASN A 125 -12.36 10.70 -16.32
N ALA A 126 -12.88 9.51 -16.04
CA ALA A 126 -14.13 9.03 -16.63
C ALA A 126 -15.34 9.96 -16.37
N ARG A 127 -15.39 10.63 -15.21
CA ARG A 127 -16.47 11.57 -14.87
C ARG A 127 -16.42 12.84 -15.71
N GLN A 128 -15.22 13.35 -15.99
CA GLN A 128 -15.01 14.57 -16.79
C GLN A 128 -14.71 14.27 -18.28
N LYS A 129 -14.62 12.99 -18.65
CA LYS A 129 -14.28 12.50 -20.00
C LYS A 129 -13.03 13.16 -20.60
N LYS A 130 -11.98 13.32 -19.79
CA LYS A 130 -10.71 13.92 -20.24
C LYS A 130 -9.51 13.40 -19.46
N THR A 131 -8.34 13.45 -20.10
CA THR A 131 -7.05 13.17 -19.46
C THR A 131 -6.65 14.31 -18.53
N MET A 132 -6.16 13.97 -17.34
CA MET A 132 -5.73 14.92 -16.31
C MET A 132 -4.34 14.56 -15.78
N ASN A 133 -3.60 15.57 -15.32
CA ASN A 133 -2.30 15.36 -14.66
C ASN A 133 -2.50 14.84 -13.24
N LYS A 134 -1.67 13.89 -12.82
CA LYS A 134 -1.58 13.45 -11.43
C LYS A 134 -0.72 14.43 -10.65
N ARG A 135 -1.34 15.07 -9.66
CA ARG A 135 -0.68 16.08 -8.80
C ARG A 135 -0.30 15.57 -7.42
N ALA A 136 -0.81 14.39 -7.04
CA ALA A 136 -0.69 13.89 -5.67
C ALA A 136 0.37 12.79 -5.53
N ARG A 137 0.59 12.03 -6.59
CA ARG A 137 1.56 10.92 -6.72
C ARG A 137 1.49 10.40 -8.15
N TYR A 138 2.56 9.78 -8.64
CA TYR A 138 2.52 8.99 -9.86
C TYR A 138 2.26 7.53 -9.50
N ASN A 139 1.70 6.74 -10.41
CA ASN A 139 1.47 5.32 -10.15
C ASN A 139 1.57 4.47 -11.41
N THR A 140 1.78 3.18 -11.22
CA THR A 140 1.83 2.13 -12.25
C THR A 140 1.32 0.82 -11.64
N THR A 141 1.06 -0.19 -12.48
CA THR A 141 0.74 -1.55 -12.00
C THR A 141 1.78 -2.55 -12.47
N PHE A 142 1.90 -3.65 -11.74
CA PHE A 142 2.76 -4.79 -12.06
C PHE A 142 1.96 -6.08 -12.14
N ASP A 143 2.25 -6.88 -13.16
CA ASP A 143 1.65 -8.19 -13.40
C ASP A 143 2.71 -9.16 -13.96
N ASP A 144 2.41 -10.45 -14.04
CA ASP A 144 3.25 -11.47 -14.69
C ASP A 144 3.04 -11.51 -16.22
N ALA A 145 2.05 -10.78 -16.74
CA ALA A 145 1.75 -10.66 -18.17
C ALA A 145 2.72 -9.72 -18.92
N GLU A 146 2.64 -9.76 -20.25
CA GLU A 146 3.35 -8.83 -21.14
C GLU A 146 3.08 -7.35 -20.79
N PRO A 147 4.07 -6.46 -21.00
CA PRO A 147 3.91 -5.04 -20.74
C PRO A 147 2.73 -4.49 -21.53
N THR A 148 1.86 -3.76 -20.83
CA THR A 148 0.75 -3.03 -21.45
C THR A 148 1.06 -1.54 -21.35
N PRO A 149 1.52 -0.88 -22.42
CA PRO A 149 1.70 0.57 -22.39
C PRO A 149 0.36 1.28 -22.26
N HIS A 150 0.37 2.49 -21.70
CA HIS A 150 -0.83 3.31 -21.70
C HIS A 150 -1.27 3.67 -23.13
N ASN A 151 -2.58 3.83 -23.36
CA ASN A 151 -3.08 4.40 -24.61
C ASN A 151 -3.01 5.94 -24.59
N SER A 152 -3.33 6.58 -25.72
CA SER A 152 -3.12 8.03 -25.91
C SER A 152 -3.84 8.92 -24.88
N ASP A 153 -4.99 8.49 -24.37
CA ASP A 153 -5.81 9.26 -23.42
C ASP A 153 -5.69 8.78 -21.96
N PHE A 154 -4.89 7.73 -21.72
CA PHE A 154 -4.69 7.08 -20.42
C PHE A 154 -5.94 6.40 -19.85
N SER A 155 -6.91 6.02 -20.70
CA SER A 155 -8.03 5.16 -20.31
C SER A 155 -7.60 3.70 -20.10
N ILE A 156 -6.58 3.26 -20.83
CA ILE A 156 -5.79 2.08 -20.51
C ILE A 156 -4.48 2.58 -19.90
N PRO A 157 -4.20 2.31 -18.62
CA PRO A 157 -2.97 2.76 -17.97
C PRO A 157 -1.81 1.79 -18.19
N THR A 158 -0.60 2.22 -17.86
CA THR A 158 0.60 1.39 -17.98
C THR A 158 0.57 0.24 -16.97
N CYS A 159 0.90 -0.96 -17.43
CA CYS A 159 1.24 -2.10 -16.59
C CYS A 159 2.57 -2.69 -17.04
N HIS A 160 3.50 -2.82 -16.10
CA HIS A 160 4.80 -3.42 -16.32
C HIS A 160 4.79 -4.90 -15.94
N PRO A 161 5.63 -5.74 -16.56
CA PRO A 161 6.01 -7.00 -15.94
C PRO A 161 6.71 -6.75 -14.60
N PHE A 162 6.64 -7.68 -13.65
CA PHE A 162 7.46 -7.56 -12.44
C PHE A 162 8.95 -7.53 -12.80
N PRO A 163 9.70 -6.48 -12.39
CA PRO A 163 11.15 -6.43 -12.52
C PRO A 163 11.82 -7.46 -11.59
N PRO A 164 13.09 -7.85 -11.85
CA PRO A 164 13.70 -9.03 -11.23
C PRO A 164 13.64 -9.10 -9.70
N LEU A 165 14.02 -8.04 -8.99
CA LEU A 165 14.02 -8.02 -7.52
C LEU A 165 12.62 -7.94 -6.95
N LEU A 166 11.72 -7.17 -7.56
CA LEU A 166 10.32 -7.12 -7.14
C LEU A 166 9.60 -8.45 -7.37
N ARG A 167 9.91 -9.15 -8.47
CA ARG A 167 9.44 -10.52 -8.76
C ARG A 167 9.91 -11.49 -7.69
N GLN A 168 11.17 -11.41 -7.30
CA GLN A 168 11.72 -12.23 -6.24
C GLN A 168 11.11 -11.92 -4.87
N PHE A 169 10.93 -10.64 -4.55
CA PHE A 169 10.20 -10.20 -3.36
C PHE A 169 8.78 -10.80 -3.33
N LYS A 170 8.05 -10.75 -4.46
CA LYS A 170 6.73 -11.39 -4.61
C LYS A 170 6.78 -12.90 -4.34
N GLN A 171 7.76 -13.61 -4.86
CA GLN A 171 7.96 -15.04 -4.58
C GLN A 171 8.22 -15.30 -3.09
N GLY A 172 9.00 -14.44 -2.44
CA GLY A 172 9.21 -14.49 -0.99
C GLY A 172 7.93 -14.26 -0.19
N LEU A 173 7.05 -13.35 -0.64
CA LEU A 173 5.71 -13.19 -0.04
C LEU A 173 4.94 -14.51 -0.08
N GLU A 174 4.87 -15.16 -1.25
CA GLU A 174 4.15 -16.42 -1.44
C GLU A 174 4.71 -17.55 -0.56
N GLN A 175 6.04 -17.71 -0.50
CA GLN A 175 6.70 -18.74 0.31
C GLN A 175 6.47 -18.57 1.82
N ILE A 176 6.38 -17.32 2.30
CA ILE A 176 6.25 -17.04 3.73
C ILE A 176 4.79 -16.97 4.18
N LEU A 177 3.95 -16.32 3.37
CA LEU A 177 2.56 -16.03 3.71
C LEU A 177 1.58 -17.07 3.13
N GLY A 178 2.08 -18.00 2.32
CA GLY A 178 1.34 -19.11 1.75
C GLY A 178 0.37 -18.69 0.65
N GLU A 179 -0.64 -19.52 0.43
CA GLU A 179 -1.61 -19.38 -0.66
C GLU A 179 -2.31 -18.01 -0.71
N LYS A 180 -2.50 -17.32 0.42
CA LYS A 180 -3.09 -15.97 0.43
C LYS A 180 -2.23 -14.92 -0.29
N ALA A 181 -0.94 -15.20 -0.47
CA ALA A 181 0.00 -14.36 -1.19
C ALA A 181 0.47 -14.95 -2.54
N SER A 182 -0.24 -15.95 -3.07
CA SER A 182 0.00 -16.45 -4.44
C SER A 182 -0.57 -15.49 -5.50
N ASP A 183 0.00 -15.50 -6.71
CA ASP A 183 -0.49 -14.74 -7.88
C ASP A 183 -0.89 -13.27 -7.59
N LEU A 184 -0.14 -12.59 -6.71
CA LEU A 184 -0.42 -11.21 -6.38
C LEU A 184 -0.04 -10.28 -7.54
N LYS A 185 -0.89 -9.31 -7.82
CA LYS A 185 -0.55 -8.15 -8.65
C LYS A 185 0.03 -7.06 -7.74
N ALA A 186 0.60 -6.01 -8.31
CA ALA A 186 1.03 -4.88 -7.49
C ALA A 186 0.68 -3.51 -8.09
N GLU A 187 0.48 -2.54 -7.20
CA GLU A 187 0.37 -1.12 -7.52
C GLU A 187 1.59 -0.39 -6.97
N GLY A 188 2.37 0.19 -7.88
CA GLY A 188 3.44 1.12 -7.51
C GLY A 188 2.86 2.52 -7.34
N ASN A 189 3.15 3.18 -6.21
CA ASN A 189 2.85 4.59 -5.98
C ASN A 189 4.14 5.37 -5.68
N TYR A 190 4.45 6.34 -6.53
CA TYR A 190 5.62 7.22 -6.40
C TYR A 190 5.22 8.60 -5.88
N TYR A 191 5.66 8.90 -4.66
CA TYR A 191 5.49 10.17 -3.94
C TYR A 191 6.73 11.03 -4.18
N PHE A 192 6.64 11.93 -5.16
CA PHE A 192 7.77 12.66 -5.74
C PHE A 192 8.07 14.00 -5.06
N GLU A 193 7.20 14.48 -4.15
CA GLU A 193 7.40 15.73 -3.40
C GLU A 193 6.76 15.68 -2.01
N ALA A 194 7.17 16.60 -1.12
CA ALA A 194 6.69 16.70 0.26
C ALA A 194 5.17 16.87 0.40
N LYS A 195 4.50 17.39 -0.63
CA LYS A 195 3.04 17.57 -0.69
C LYS A 195 2.32 16.36 -1.30
N SER A 196 3.02 15.27 -1.61
CA SER A 196 2.43 14.06 -2.16
C SER A 196 1.60 13.32 -1.09
N GLY A 197 0.62 12.52 -1.53
CA GLY A 197 -0.19 11.73 -0.62
C GLY A 197 -1.41 11.08 -1.26
N ILE A 198 -2.17 10.38 -0.43
CA ILE A 198 -3.45 9.76 -0.76
C ILE A 198 -4.41 9.93 0.42
N GLY A 199 -5.59 10.49 0.12
CA GLY A 199 -6.61 10.75 1.13
C GLY A 199 -7.32 9.48 1.58
N TYR A 200 -8.20 9.61 2.56
CA TYR A 200 -8.90 8.48 3.17
C TYR A 200 -9.81 7.71 2.21
N HIS A 201 -9.46 6.45 1.96
CA HIS A 201 -10.18 5.50 1.12
C HIS A 201 -10.11 4.09 1.74
N GLY A 202 -10.73 3.13 1.07
CA GLY A 202 -10.42 1.71 1.26
C GLY A 202 -10.23 1.06 -0.10
N ASP A 203 -9.69 -0.14 -0.10
CA ASP A 203 -9.32 -0.88 -1.30
C ASP A 203 -10.48 -1.80 -1.68
N GLU A 204 -11.49 -1.28 -2.39
CA GLU A 204 -12.72 -2.01 -2.70
C GLU A 204 -12.50 -3.24 -3.58
N GLU A 205 -11.50 -3.14 -4.46
CA GLU A 205 -11.11 -4.13 -5.43
C GLU A 205 -10.47 -5.37 -4.81
N ARG A 206 -9.87 -5.27 -3.62
CA ARG A 206 -9.06 -6.34 -3.01
C ARG A 206 -9.34 -6.55 -1.53
N LYS A 207 -8.95 -7.72 -1.03
CA LYS A 207 -8.98 -8.11 0.39
C LYS A 207 -7.60 -8.48 0.93
N ILE A 208 -6.61 -8.64 0.05
CA ILE A 208 -5.21 -8.79 0.38
C ILE A 208 -4.51 -7.46 0.12
N VAL A 209 -3.86 -6.92 1.15
CA VAL A 209 -3.00 -5.73 1.03
C VAL A 209 -1.72 -6.00 1.79
N ILE A 210 -0.62 -6.09 1.06
CA ILE A 210 0.75 -6.16 1.58
C ILE A 210 1.53 -5.01 0.92
N CYS A 211 2.07 -4.08 1.67
CA CYS A 211 2.80 -2.95 1.09
C CYS A 211 4.26 -2.95 1.52
N LEU A 212 5.14 -2.86 0.53
CA LEU A 212 6.55 -2.55 0.69
C LEU A 212 6.76 -1.03 0.62
N SER A 213 7.51 -0.46 1.56
CA SER A 213 7.84 0.96 1.64
C SER A 213 9.33 1.19 1.35
N LEU A 214 9.66 1.99 0.34
CA LEU A 214 11.03 2.28 -0.09
C LEU A 214 11.26 3.79 -0.20
N GLY A 215 12.48 4.23 0.03
CA GLY A 215 12.87 5.64 0.02
C GLY A 215 12.51 6.39 1.31
N GLY A 216 11.95 7.60 1.18
CA GLY A 216 11.67 8.49 2.30
C GLY A 216 10.62 7.97 3.30
N PRO A 217 10.66 8.45 4.56
CA PRO A 217 9.71 8.04 5.59
C PRO A 217 8.29 8.51 5.28
N SER A 218 7.31 7.80 5.82
CA SER A 218 5.90 8.18 5.70
C SER A 218 5.07 7.69 6.88
N THR A 219 3.78 7.98 6.85
CA THR A 219 2.79 7.46 7.79
C THR A 219 1.60 6.96 6.99
N ILE A 220 1.12 5.76 7.33
CA ILE A 220 -0.24 5.34 6.99
C ILE A 220 -1.12 5.53 8.23
N ARG A 221 -2.28 6.15 8.04
CA ARG A 221 -3.22 6.49 9.12
C ARG A 221 -4.58 5.90 8.85
N PHE A 222 -5.14 5.24 9.86
CA PHE A 222 -6.44 4.58 9.83
C PHE A 222 -7.46 5.34 10.67
N HIS A 223 -8.70 5.40 10.19
CA HIS A 223 -9.86 5.84 10.96
C HIS A 223 -11.04 4.90 10.76
N TRP A 224 -11.89 4.87 11.78
CA TRP A 224 -13.22 4.30 11.69
C TRP A 224 -14.24 5.35 11.23
N ARG A 225 -15.18 4.91 10.39
CA ARG A 225 -16.40 5.64 10.02
C ARG A 225 -17.62 4.82 10.44
N LEU A 226 -18.49 5.42 11.23
CA LEU A 226 -19.74 4.79 11.67
C LEU A 226 -20.79 4.71 10.55
N PRO A 227 -21.83 3.86 10.71
CA PRO A 227 -22.96 3.81 9.79
C PRO A 227 -23.56 5.21 9.54
N GLY A 228 -23.89 5.50 8.29
CA GLY A 228 -24.44 6.78 7.85
C GLY A 228 -23.43 7.93 7.76
N SER A 229 -22.28 7.85 8.44
CA SER A 229 -21.33 8.95 8.58
C SER A 229 -20.14 8.90 7.61
N SER A 230 -19.57 10.06 7.29
CA SER A 230 -18.26 10.18 6.64
C SER A 230 -17.20 10.73 7.61
N GLU A 231 -17.61 11.08 8.82
CA GLU A 231 -16.75 11.66 9.85
C GLU A 231 -15.81 10.62 10.45
N HIS A 232 -14.64 11.09 10.86
CA HIS A 232 -13.63 10.30 11.54
C HIS A 232 -13.88 10.35 13.04
N THR A 233 -14.83 9.53 13.49
CA THR A 233 -15.42 9.65 14.84
C THR A 233 -14.55 9.06 15.96
N GLN A 234 -13.48 8.34 15.62
CA GLN A 234 -12.61 7.64 16.56
C GLN A 234 -11.17 8.13 16.42
N THR A 235 -10.40 7.99 17.50
CA THR A 235 -8.97 8.27 17.51
C THR A 235 -8.27 7.51 16.39
N PRO A 236 -7.47 8.17 15.55
CA PRO A 236 -6.72 7.48 14.50
C PRO A 236 -5.68 6.53 15.08
N ILE A 237 -5.33 5.52 14.29
CA ILE A 237 -4.11 4.75 14.48
C ILE A 237 -3.17 5.10 13.34
N SER A 238 -1.96 5.55 13.69
CA SER A 238 -0.92 5.91 12.74
C SER A 238 0.23 4.92 12.84
N ILE A 239 0.66 4.41 11.70
CA ILE A 239 1.81 3.50 11.58
C ILE A 239 2.91 4.27 10.85
N PRO A 240 4.03 4.60 11.51
CA PRO A 240 5.19 5.16 10.82
C PRO A 240 5.80 4.08 9.92
N LEU A 241 6.21 4.48 8.71
CA LEU A 241 6.81 3.62 7.71
C LEU A 241 8.18 4.18 7.34
N SER A 242 9.19 3.33 7.49
CA SER A 242 10.57 3.62 7.10
C SER A 242 10.94 2.91 5.80
N HIS A 243 12.15 3.20 5.33
CA HIS A 243 12.77 2.48 4.22
C HIS A 243 12.90 0.99 4.54
N GLY A 244 12.43 0.12 3.63
CA GLY A 244 12.49 -1.33 3.76
C GLY A 244 11.36 -1.96 4.60
N ASP A 245 10.48 -1.15 5.19
CA ASP A 245 9.36 -1.65 5.98
C ASP A 245 8.29 -2.32 5.11
N VAL A 246 7.64 -3.33 5.69
CA VAL A 246 6.47 -3.98 5.11
C VAL A 246 5.29 -3.86 6.08
N TYR A 247 4.10 -3.58 5.57
CA TYR A 247 2.87 -3.76 6.35
C TYR A 247 1.88 -4.69 5.65
N ILE A 248 1.13 -5.45 6.45
CA ILE A 248 0.11 -6.40 5.99
C ILE A 248 -1.20 -6.07 6.68
N MET A 249 -2.24 -5.83 5.90
CA MET A 249 -3.57 -5.55 6.42
C MET A 249 -4.39 -6.83 6.54
N SER A 250 -5.15 -6.95 7.63
CA SER A 250 -6.27 -7.90 7.67
C SER A 250 -7.36 -7.47 6.68
N GLU A 251 -8.22 -8.40 6.28
CA GLU A 251 -9.31 -8.18 5.34
C GLU A 251 -10.12 -6.92 5.71
N LYS A 252 -10.56 -6.78 6.97
CA LYS A 252 -11.33 -5.59 7.38
C LYS A 252 -10.51 -4.30 7.34
N CYS A 253 -9.21 -4.37 7.62
CA CYS A 253 -8.29 -3.23 7.63
C CYS A 253 -8.07 -2.65 6.23
N THR A 254 -8.14 -3.48 5.17
CA THR A 254 -8.11 -3.01 3.76
C THR A 254 -9.19 -1.97 3.46
N GLY A 255 -10.30 -2.01 4.20
CA GLY A 255 -11.46 -1.17 3.93
C GLY A 255 -12.20 -1.59 2.67
N TYR A 256 -12.14 -2.85 2.22
CA TYR A 256 -12.86 -3.33 1.02
C TYR A 256 -14.37 -3.00 1.01
N ASP A 257 -14.96 -2.76 2.19
CA ASP A 257 -16.36 -2.40 2.36
C ASP A 257 -16.60 -0.90 2.63
N TRP A 258 -15.61 -0.03 2.41
CA TRP A 258 -15.68 1.39 2.77
C TRP A 258 -16.80 2.18 2.07
N LYS A 259 -17.26 1.73 0.90
CA LYS A 259 -18.40 2.33 0.19
C LYS A 259 -19.75 1.92 0.78
N LYS A 260 -19.83 0.88 1.61
CA LYS A 260 -21.06 0.40 2.26
C LYS A 260 -21.44 1.29 3.45
N ARG A 261 -22.04 2.45 3.17
CA ARG A 261 -22.35 3.49 4.18
C ARG A 261 -23.18 3.03 5.36
N SER A 262 -23.98 1.97 5.23
CA SER A 262 -24.75 1.38 6.33
C SER A 262 -23.90 0.57 7.32
N ARG A 263 -22.61 0.34 7.05
CA ARG A 263 -21.70 -0.46 7.87
C ARG A 263 -20.69 0.41 8.62
N VAL A 264 -20.14 -0.15 9.69
CA VAL A 264 -18.91 0.32 10.33
C VAL A 264 -17.75 0.02 9.38
N ARG A 265 -16.88 0.99 9.11
CA ARG A 265 -15.88 0.91 8.05
C ARG A 265 -14.53 1.44 8.51
N VAL A 266 -13.46 0.77 8.10
CA VAL A 266 -12.09 1.31 8.18
C VAL A 266 -11.82 2.07 6.89
N VAL A 267 -11.16 3.22 7.01
CA VAL A 267 -10.53 3.93 5.90
C VAL A 267 -9.10 4.27 6.27
N HIS A 268 -8.24 4.37 5.27
CA HIS A 268 -6.84 4.72 5.46
C HIS A 268 -6.35 5.76 4.45
N GLY A 269 -5.37 6.54 4.85
CA GLY A 269 -4.68 7.53 4.04
C GLY A 269 -3.18 7.50 4.32
N ALA A 270 -2.37 8.04 3.41
CA ALA A 270 -0.91 8.05 3.57
C ALA A 270 -0.26 9.28 2.93
N GLY A 271 0.97 9.59 3.37
CA GLY A 271 1.78 10.68 2.85
C GLY A 271 1.67 11.96 3.69
N SER A 272 1.68 13.11 3.02
CA SER A 272 1.75 14.41 3.69
C SER A 272 0.55 14.72 4.59
N SER A 273 0.79 15.59 5.59
CA SER A 273 -0.22 16.04 6.56
C SER A 273 -1.48 16.58 5.89
N LYS A 274 -1.37 17.19 4.70
CA LYS A 274 -2.52 17.63 3.90
C LYS A 274 -3.56 16.53 3.61
N TYR A 275 -3.14 15.25 3.56
CA TYR A 275 -4.04 14.11 3.27
C TYR A 275 -4.49 13.35 4.52
N ILE A 276 -3.65 13.34 5.57
CA ILE A 276 -3.86 12.49 6.75
C ILE A 276 -4.14 13.27 8.03
N GLU A 277 -4.00 14.59 8.03
CA GLU A 277 -4.45 15.42 9.16
C GLU A 277 -5.86 15.94 8.90
N PRO A 278 -6.70 16.08 9.95
CA PRO A 278 -7.98 16.76 9.84
C PRO A 278 -7.78 18.18 9.30
N ASN A 279 -8.51 18.55 8.25
CA ASN A 279 -8.48 19.91 7.73
C ASN A 279 -9.17 20.82 8.75
N ASN A 280 -8.41 21.52 9.61
CA ASN A 280 -8.93 22.47 10.61
C ASN A 280 -9.63 23.71 10.02
N LYS A 281 -9.83 23.77 8.70
CA LYS A 281 -10.68 24.77 8.08
C LYS A 281 -12.13 24.46 8.44
N LYS A 282 -12.63 25.07 9.52
CA LYS A 282 -14.06 25.29 9.75
C LYS A 282 -14.65 25.70 8.40
N ARG A 283 -15.40 24.80 7.77
CA ARG A 283 -16.27 25.15 6.65
C ARG A 283 -17.25 26.16 7.24
N LYS A 284 -16.99 27.45 7.04
CA LYS A 284 -18.04 28.48 7.16
C LYS A 284 -19.15 27.99 6.24
N ARG A 285 -20.22 27.48 6.84
CA ARG A 285 -21.49 27.23 6.17
C ARG A 285 -22.08 28.57 5.78
#